data_AF-A0A965S265-F1
#
_entry.id   AF-A0A965S265-F1
#
_cell.length_a   1.000
_cell.length_b   1.000
_cell.length_c   1.000
_cell.angle_alpha   90.00
_cell.angle_beta   90.00
_cell.angle_gamma   90.00
#
_symmetry.space_group_name_H-M   'P 1'
#
loop_
_entity.id
_entity.type
_entity.pdbx_description
1 polymer ?
#
loop_
_entity_poly.entity_id
_entity_poly.type
_entity_poly.pdbx_seq_one_letter_code
_entity_poly.pdbx_strand_id
1 'polypeptide(L)'
;MDLNKLVGDTNPEDLKKIIAILQAVVSLKDSDNEPETNDTKKSNIKTKSRQRPPIERTGHNQFLDMPEQNMHKEDTAFQKKVSKHPPVPRSRPFTPISVRCRICGEVEEVNPTLVESPDRYKCNSCSGSAG
;
A
#
# COMPACT_ATOMS: atom_id res chain seq x y z
N MET A 1 -32.84 -16.51 -13.33
CA MET A 1 -34.15 -15.87 -13.07
C MET A 1 -34.81 -15.66 -14.42
N ASP A 2 -36.00 -16.23 -14.64
CA ASP A 2 -36.73 -16.11 -15.91
C ASP A 2 -37.27 -14.68 -16.05
N LEU A 3 -36.64 -13.86 -16.89
CA LEU A 3 -37.03 -12.46 -17.11
C LEU A 3 -38.46 -12.33 -17.63
N ASN A 4 -38.96 -13.34 -18.34
CA ASN A 4 -40.32 -13.35 -18.90
C ASN A 4 -41.42 -13.46 -17.83
N LYS A 5 -41.11 -13.97 -16.62
CA LYS A 5 -42.08 -14.05 -15.52
C LYS A 5 -42.27 -12.70 -14.81
N LEU A 6 -41.24 -11.85 -14.78
CA LEU A 6 -41.32 -10.49 -14.21
C LEU A 6 -42.05 -9.49 -15.11
N VAL A 7 -42.05 -9.74 -16.43
CA VAL A 7 -42.77 -8.92 -17.41
C VAL A 7 -44.29 -9.17 -17.37
N GLY A 8 -44.73 -10.35 -16.91
CA GLY A 8 -46.15 -10.69 -16.80
C GLY A 8 -46.90 -9.94 -15.69
N ASP A 9 -46.19 -9.56 -14.62
CA ASP A 9 -46.80 -8.96 -13.42
C ASP A 9 -46.66 -7.42 -13.35
N THR A 10 -46.04 -6.79 -14.36
CA THR A 10 -45.74 -5.35 -14.34
C THR A 10 -46.55 -4.58 -15.37
N ASN A 11 -47.16 -3.47 -14.94
CA ASN A 11 -47.93 -2.62 -15.84
C ASN A 11 -47.02 -2.02 -16.92
N PRO A 12 -47.47 -1.95 -18.18
CA PRO A 12 -46.66 -1.44 -19.30
C PRO A 12 -46.25 0.04 -19.12
N GLU A 13 -47.02 0.79 -18.34
CA GLU A 13 -46.73 2.16 -17.92
C GLU A 13 -45.48 2.26 -17.02
N ASP A 14 -45.31 1.33 -16.10
CA ASP A 14 -44.20 1.36 -15.13
C ASP A 14 -42.90 0.89 -15.78
N LEU A 15 -42.98 -0.04 -16.73
CA LEU A 15 -41.85 -0.42 -17.59
C LEU A 15 -41.33 0.76 -18.40
N LYS A 16 -42.21 1.60 -18.97
CA LYS A 16 -41.82 2.82 -19.71
C LYS A 16 -41.08 3.82 -18.82
N LYS A 17 -41.53 4.00 -17.56
CA LYS A 17 -40.86 4.88 -16.59
C LYS A 17 -39.46 4.37 -16.25
N ILE A 18 -39.30 3.06 -16.03
CA ILE A 18 -38.01 2.43 -15.73
C ILE A 18 -37.04 2.61 -16.90
N ILE A 19 -37.49 2.39 -18.14
CA ILE A 19 -36.66 2.57 -19.33
C ILE A 19 -36.22 4.03 -19.49
N ALA A 20 -37.10 5.00 -19.25
CA ALA A 20 -36.78 6.42 -19.32
C ALA A 20 -35.70 6.83 -18.30
N ILE A 21 -35.78 6.31 -17.07
CA ILE A 21 -34.76 6.55 -16.03
C ILE A 21 -33.42 5.93 -16.44
N LEU A 22 -33.43 4.70 -16.97
CA LEU A 22 -32.21 4.03 -17.43
C LEU A 22 -31.55 4.76 -18.60
N GLN A 23 -32.33 5.29 -19.55
CA GLN A 23 -31.80 6.10 -20.65
C GLN A 23 -31.14 7.39 -20.14
N ALA A 24 -31.74 8.08 -19.18
CA ALA A 24 -31.14 9.28 -18.59
C ALA A 24 -29.80 8.99 -17.91
N VAL A 25 -29.68 7.85 -17.22
CA VAL A 25 -28.42 7.44 -16.56
C VAL A 25 -27.33 7.08 -17.56
N VAL A 26 -27.67 6.44 -18.69
CA VAL A 26 -26.70 6.13 -19.76
C VAL A 26 -26.18 7.41 -20.41
N SER A 27 -27.06 8.37 -20.74
CA SER A 27 -26.66 9.64 -21.35
C SER A 27 -25.76 10.51 -20.47
N LEU A 28 -25.91 10.43 -19.14
CA LEU A 28 -24.98 11.09 -18.20
C LEU A 28 -23.58 10.47 -18.22
N LYS A 29 -23.49 9.16 -18.47
CA LYS A 29 -22.22 8.41 -18.43
C LYS A 29 -21.37 8.58 -19.68
N ASP A 30 -21.99 8.95 -20.80
CA ASP A 30 -21.31 9.24 -22.07
C ASP A 30 -20.75 10.67 -22.14
N SER A 31 -21.05 11.53 -21.15
CA SER A 31 -20.58 12.93 -21.11
C SER A 31 -19.20 13.12 -20.48
N ASP A 32 -18.58 12.05 -19.94
CA ASP A 32 -17.27 12.10 -19.25
C ASP A 32 -16.08 11.69 -20.14
N ASN A 33 -16.25 11.61 -21.47
CA ASN A 33 -15.17 11.22 -22.39
C ASN A 33 -14.80 12.35 -23.36
N GLU A 34 -14.18 13.40 -22.83
CA GLU A 34 -13.42 14.38 -23.61
C GLU A 34 -11.95 13.90 -23.74
N PRO A 35 -11.40 13.73 -24.95
CA PRO A 35 -9.98 13.41 -25.09
C PRO A 35 -9.13 14.66 -24.89
N GLU A 36 -8.41 14.74 -23.77
CA GLU A 36 -7.40 15.79 -23.53
C GLU A 36 -6.31 15.76 -24.61
N THR A 37 -6.32 16.76 -25.49
CA THR A 37 -5.28 16.97 -26.51
C THR A 37 -3.97 17.37 -25.83
N ASN A 38 -3.04 16.43 -25.72
CA ASN A 38 -1.69 16.69 -25.22
C ASN A 38 -0.80 17.29 -26.33
N ASP A 39 -0.90 18.61 -26.54
CA ASP A 39 0.06 19.37 -27.35
C ASP A 39 1.42 19.43 -26.65
N THR A 40 2.32 18.52 -27.01
CA THR A 40 3.65 18.44 -26.40
C THR A 40 4.63 19.38 -27.10
N LYS A 41 4.70 20.65 -26.69
CA LYS A 41 5.79 21.54 -27.10
C LYS A 41 7.08 21.20 -26.33
N LYS A 42 8.12 20.75 -27.05
CA LYS A 42 9.47 20.52 -26.49
C LYS A 42 10.01 21.81 -25.88
N SER A 43 10.22 21.82 -24.56
CA SER A 43 10.87 22.95 -23.87
C SER A 43 12.39 22.90 -24.02
N ASN A 44 13.01 24.03 -24.30
CA ASN A 44 14.46 24.19 -24.34
C ASN A 44 15.02 24.20 -22.90
N ILE A 45 15.54 23.05 -22.44
CA ILE A 45 15.99 22.86 -21.06
C ILE A 45 17.26 23.68 -20.82
N LYS A 46 17.16 24.76 -20.06
CA LYS A 46 18.29 25.45 -19.42
C LYS A 46 18.35 25.01 -17.97
N THR A 47 19.32 24.15 -17.62
CA THR A 47 19.58 23.75 -16.23
C THR A 47 20.28 24.87 -15.46
N LYS A 48 19.51 25.86 -15.01
CA LYS A 48 19.91 26.68 -13.86
C LYS A 48 19.04 26.26 -12.69
N SER A 49 19.67 25.72 -11.64
CA SER A 49 19.00 25.46 -10.36
C SER A 49 18.52 26.80 -9.80
N ARG A 50 17.27 27.16 -10.10
CA ARG A 50 16.55 28.17 -9.34
C ARG A 50 16.11 27.48 -8.06
N GLN A 51 16.67 27.89 -6.92
CA GLN A 51 15.98 27.68 -5.64
C GLN A 51 14.58 28.26 -5.81
N ARG A 52 13.57 27.39 -5.79
CA ARG A 52 12.18 27.84 -5.79
C ARG A 52 11.98 28.64 -4.50
N PRO A 53 11.32 29.81 -4.54
CA PRO A 53 10.85 30.44 -3.32
C PRO A 53 9.99 29.42 -2.56
N PRO A 54 9.95 29.45 -1.22
CA PRO A 54 9.10 28.55 -0.45
C PRO A 54 7.67 28.85 -0.88
N ILE A 55 7.14 28.01 -1.77
CA ILE A 55 5.74 28.09 -2.13
C ILE A 55 5.06 27.57 -0.87
N GLU A 56 4.33 28.43 -0.18
CA GLU A 56 3.28 28.06 0.75
C GLU A 56 2.21 27.30 -0.04
N ARG A 57 2.56 26.12 -0.56
CA ARG A 57 1.57 25.16 -0.98
C ARG A 57 1.03 24.66 0.34
N THR A 58 -0.12 25.18 0.73
CA THR A 58 -1.17 24.39 1.37
C THR A 58 -1.55 23.24 0.43
N GLY A 59 -0.56 22.42 0.06
CA GLY A 59 -0.71 21.25 -0.77
C GLY A 59 -1.36 20.22 0.11
N HIS A 60 -2.68 20.31 0.20
CA HIS A 60 -3.46 19.29 0.87
C HIS A 60 -3.09 17.95 0.22
N ASN A 61 -2.67 17.02 1.06
CA ASN A 61 -2.23 15.72 0.59
C ASN A 61 -3.46 14.94 0.14
N GLN A 62 -3.65 14.82 -1.17
CA GLN A 62 -4.80 14.14 -1.77
C GLN A 62 -4.91 12.66 -1.37
N PHE A 63 -3.80 12.03 -0.96
CA PHE A 63 -3.82 10.67 -0.41
C PHE A 63 -4.54 10.58 0.95
N LEU A 64 -4.75 11.71 1.64
CA LEU A 64 -5.54 11.79 2.88
C LEU A 64 -7.05 11.88 2.64
N ASP A 65 -7.49 12.06 1.39
CA ASP A 65 -8.92 12.10 1.06
C ASP A 65 -9.36 10.82 0.32
N MET A 66 -8.40 9.96 -0.02
CA MET A 66 -8.70 8.73 -0.74
C MET A 66 -9.42 7.73 0.18
N PRO A 67 -10.45 7.02 -0.33
CA PRO A 67 -11.17 6.02 0.46
C PRO A 67 -10.27 4.87 0.94
N GLU A 68 -9.16 4.66 0.24
CA GLU A 68 -8.16 3.63 0.52
C GLU A 68 -7.28 3.97 1.72
N GLN A 69 -7.18 5.23 2.15
CA GLN A 69 -6.32 5.65 3.25
C GLN A 69 -6.63 4.88 4.55
N ASN A 70 -7.92 4.62 4.81
CA ASN A 70 -8.39 3.85 5.95
C ASN A 70 -8.63 2.37 5.63
N MET A 71 -8.34 1.92 4.40
CA MET A 71 -8.37 0.50 4.03
C MET A 71 -7.11 -0.26 4.46
N HIS A 72 -6.27 0.31 5.34
CA HIS A 72 -4.93 -0.21 5.58
C HIS A 72 -4.70 -0.90 6.94
N LYS A 73 -4.00 -2.05 6.80
CA LYS A 73 -3.07 -2.75 7.70
C LYS A 73 -3.59 -3.44 8.97
N GLU A 74 -4.63 -2.93 9.61
CA GLU A 74 -5.16 -3.57 10.82
C GLU A 74 -6.57 -4.11 10.62
N ASP A 75 -6.87 -5.20 11.31
CA ASP A 75 -8.19 -5.82 11.29
C ASP A 75 -9.26 -4.85 11.80
N THR A 76 -10.38 -4.80 11.08
CA THR A 76 -11.59 -4.09 11.52
C THR A 76 -12.09 -4.62 12.88
N ALA A 77 -12.88 -3.82 13.61
CA ALA A 77 -13.42 -4.25 14.91
C ALA A 77 -14.19 -5.57 14.87
N PHE A 78 -14.78 -5.91 13.72
CA PHE A 78 -15.41 -7.20 13.48
C PHE A 78 -14.37 -8.32 13.29
N GLN A 79 -13.37 -8.11 12.44
CA GLN A 79 -12.29 -9.07 12.22
C GLN A 79 -11.51 -9.37 13.52
N LYS A 80 -11.28 -8.36 14.37
CA LYS A 80 -10.67 -8.52 15.71
C LYS A 80 -11.52 -9.37 16.67
N LYS A 81 -12.85 -9.42 16.48
CA LYS A 81 -13.77 -10.24 17.30
C LYS A 81 -13.93 -11.66 16.77
N VAL A 82 -13.80 -11.84 15.45
CA VAL A 82 -13.93 -13.14 14.78
C VAL A 82 -12.59 -13.87 14.70
N SER A 83 -11.46 -13.17 14.91
CA SER A 83 -10.13 -13.80 14.98
C SER A 83 -10.05 -14.75 16.18
N LYS A 84 -10.14 -16.05 15.90
CA LYS A 84 -10.08 -17.12 16.91
C LYS A 84 -8.68 -17.27 17.52
N HIS A 85 -7.66 -16.85 16.79
CA HIS A 85 -6.27 -16.98 17.19
C HIS A 85 -5.55 -15.64 17.01
N PRO A 86 -4.71 -15.25 17.98
CA PRO A 86 -3.86 -14.08 17.81
C PRO A 86 -2.90 -14.31 16.63
N PRO A 87 -2.47 -13.23 15.95
CA PRO A 87 -1.47 -13.35 14.90
C PRO A 87 -0.21 -14.00 15.46
N VAL A 88 0.28 -15.02 14.76
CA VAL A 88 1.53 -15.69 15.14
C VAL A 88 2.66 -14.66 15.05
N PRO A 89 3.47 -14.49 16.11
CA PRO A 89 4.60 -13.56 16.06
C PRO A 89 5.52 -13.96 14.91
N ARG A 90 5.89 -12.99 14.08
CA ARG A 90 6.75 -13.23 12.91
C ARG A 90 8.14 -13.70 13.32
N SER A 91 8.62 -13.29 14.49
CA SER A 91 9.88 -13.74 15.08
C SER A 91 9.65 -14.92 16.01
N ARG A 92 10.44 -15.98 15.80
CA ARG A 92 10.55 -17.07 16.77
C ARG A 92 11.40 -16.59 17.96
N PRO A 93 11.02 -16.92 19.21
CA PRO A 93 11.89 -16.66 20.34
C PRO A 93 13.18 -17.46 20.15
N PHE A 94 14.32 -16.80 20.36
CA PHE A 94 15.63 -17.43 20.33
C PHE A 94 16.34 -17.15 21.65
N THR A 95 17.14 -18.10 22.10
CA THR A 95 18.08 -17.90 23.20
C THR A 95 19.36 -17.30 22.62
N PRO A 96 19.79 -16.11 23.05
CA PRO A 96 21.05 -15.53 22.59
C PRO A 96 22.22 -16.41 23.04
N ILE A 97 23.26 -16.50 22.21
CA ILE A 97 24.51 -17.18 22.52
C ILE A 97 25.57 -16.12 22.77
N SER A 98 26.35 -16.29 23.84
CA SER A 98 27.53 -15.48 24.11
C SER A 98 28.71 -15.98 23.27
N VAL A 99 29.22 -15.11 22.40
CA VAL A 99 30.38 -15.42 21.54
C VAL A 99 31.46 -14.36 21.71
N ARG A 100 32.71 -14.76 21.52
CA ARG A 100 33.86 -13.87 21.63
C ARG A 100 34.36 -13.53 20.23
N CYS A 101 34.50 -12.23 19.93
CA CYS A 101 35.11 -11.79 18.68
C CYS A 101 36.58 -12.23 18.62
N ARG A 102 36.98 -12.85 17.51
CA ARG A 102 38.36 -13.34 17.33
C ARG A 102 39.42 -12.22 17.24
N ILE A 103 39.02 -11.01 16.86
CA ILE A 103 39.94 -9.90 16.55
C ILE A 103 40.09 -8.96 17.74
N CYS A 104 38.99 -8.43 18.27
CA CYS A 104 39.03 -7.52 19.43
C CYS A 104 38.89 -8.25 20.78
N GLY A 105 38.40 -9.49 20.80
CA GLY A 105 38.21 -10.26 22.02
C GLY A 105 36.96 -9.91 22.84
N GLU A 106 36.12 -8.98 22.37
CA GLU A 106 34.87 -8.57 23.01
C GLU A 106 33.84 -9.72 23.00
N VAL A 107 33.06 -9.82 24.08
CA VAL A 107 32.00 -10.81 24.24
C VAL A 107 30.67 -10.15 23.94
N GLU A 108 29.93 -10.69 22.98
CA GLU A 108 28.64 -10.17 22.54
C GLU A 108 27.57 -11.26 22.62
N GLU A 109 26.35 -10.85 22.99
CA GLU A 109 25.16 -11.70 22.94
C GLU A 109 24.51 -11.56 21.57
N VAL A 110 24.59 -12.62 20.76
CA VAL A 110 24.09 -12.61 19.39
C VAL A 110 23.07 -13.70 19.14
N ASN A 111 22.29 -13.51 18.09
CA ASN A 111 21.38 -14.52 17.62
C ASN A 111 22.18 -15.73 17.07
N PRO A 112 21.85 -16.96 17.48
CA PRO A 112 22.55 -18.18 17.01
C PRO A 112 22.56 -18.31 15.48
N THR A 113 21.57 -17.75 14.79
CA THR A 113 21.48 -17.78 13.31
C THR A 113 22.58 -16.96 12.63
N LEU A 114 23.18 -15.98 13.34
CA LEU A 114 24.24 -15.13 12.81
C LEU A 114 25.64 -15.74 12.98
N VAL A 115 25.75 -16.84 13.74
CA VAL A 115 27.03 -17.46 14.07
C VAL A 115 27.08 -18.86 13.50
N GLU A 116 27.91 -19.04 12.48
CA GLU A 116 28.15 -20.36 11.85
C GLU A 116 29.04 -21.24 12.74
N SER A 117 30.04 -20.64 13.38
CA SER A 117 30.87 -21.27 14.41
C SER A 117 31.33 -20.20 15.43
N PRO A 118 31.29 -20.49 16.74
CA PRO A 118 31.65 -19.53 17.78
C PRO A 118 33.12 -19.08 17.66
N ASP A 119 34.00 -19.96 17.17
CA ASP A 119 35.44 -19.68 17.03
C ASP A 119 35.77 -18.73 15.87
N ARG A 120 34.86 -18.58 14.90
CA ARG A 120 35.07 -17.71 13.72
C ARG A 120 34.31 -16.38 13.81
N TYR A 121 33.68 -16.11 14.95
CA TYR A 121 32.89 -14.90 15.13
C TYR A 121 33.73 -13.61 15.04
N LYS A 122 33.19 -12.62 14.33
CA LYS A 122 33.71 -11.25 14.26
C LYS A 122 32.59 -10.29 14.65
N CYS A 123 32.88 -9.34 15.55
CA CYS A 123 31.95 -8.27 15.87
C CYS A 123 31.77 -7.34 14.66
N ASN A 124 30.70 -6.53 14.68
CA ASN A 124 30.38 -5.60 13.59
C ASN A 124 31.54 -4.65 13.26
N SER A 125 32.29 -4.21 14.28
CA SER A 125 33.45 -3.32 14.13
C SER A 125 34.65 -4.00 13.46
N CYS A 126 34.85 -5.30 13.68
CA CYS A 126 35.97 -6.07 13.14
C CYS A 126 35.62 -6.86 11.87
N SER A 127 34.36 -6.80 11.41
CA SER A 127 33.88 -7.50 10.23
C SER A 127 34.63 -7.14 8.94
N GLY A 128 35.14 -5.90 8.86
CA GLY A 128 35.87 -5.37 7.69
C GLY A 128 37.36 -5.73 7.62
N SER A 129 37.96 -6.34 8.65
CA SER A 129 39.38 -6.69 8.61
C SER A 129 39.61 -8.16 8.23
N ALA A 130 40.70 -8.39 7.47
CA ALA A 130 41.17 -9.73 7.20
C ALA A 130 41.58 -10.40 8.53
N GLY A 131 40.98 -11.56 8.83
CA GLY A 131 41.17 -12.31 10.07
C GLY A 131 40.52 -13.67 9.98
#